data_AF-A0A6G6W4A3-F1
#
_entry.id   AF-A0A6G6W4A3-F1
#
_cell.length_a   1.000
_cell.length_b   1.000
_cell.length_c   1.000
_cell.angle_alpha   90.00
_cell.angle_beta   90.00
_cell.angle_gamma   90.00
#
_symmetry.space_group_name_H-M   'P 1'
#
loop_
_entity.id
_entity.type
_entity.pdbx_description
1 polymer ?
#
loop_
_entity_poly.entity_id
_entity_poly.type
_entity_poly.pdbx_seq_one_letter_code
_entity_poly.pdbx_strand_id
1 'polypeptide(L)'
;MNERLAASASPYLRLHAGNPVAWYPWGEEAFAEARRRDVPVFVSIGYSTCHWCHVMARESFENAALAERLNDRFVAIKVDREEHPEVDAAYMAAAGAFTQNLGWPLSVFTTPDGGPFYAGTYFPPEPRAGMPSFGQVLDAVHEAWTDRREAAEGTAGAIAEALADVRGTVAEGSEPPDASAVVAAARALAEREDPEYGGFWGGDPRAPKFPVATALRFLQSRLVRQRDAEASVVADRALAAMAASELRDPVEGGFFRYATRRDWTVPHYERMLTDSAQLLDVAVDAGDVETARGIVAFLRDVLQQPSGGFGAAQDSESWIDGARSEGGYYARDAAARRELEPPAVDGKVVTGWNGLAIGALARAGVRLGEAEWIEAARWAADAVLTTNVAPDGRLVRASLDEIPSRAPATIADHGQLAEGLVSLAVATGEPAYAVRARTLVEACVAEDGSLQAPAGIDPVLAARGVVAPDASSDGDEPSGVAAIAGAAAALWLLGGGEDDRALAERLVAAHAGAALAQPLAHSSLLRVAGLLATPPRQVVVVGEPSDPLAEAACRLDADVVAVVTPAQAAAFADAGFGLFADKTQRDGLATAYDCRDFACRLPVTDPADLVP
;
A
#
# COMPACT_ATOMS: atom_id res chain seq x y z
N MET A 1 -24.47 -5.01 -23.50
CA MET A 1 -23.77 -5.21 -22.21
C MET A 1 -22.79 -6.35 -22.41
N ASN A 2 -21.52 -6.15 -22.08
CA ASN A 2 -20.46 -7.15 -22.19
C ASN A 2 -20.54 -8.12 -21.00
N GLU A 3 -20.99 -9.35 -21.26
CA GLU A 3 -21.20 -10.37 -20.22
C GLU A 3 -19.90 -10.77 -19.51
N ARG A 4 -18.74 -10.68 -20.18
CA ARG A 4 -17.44 -11.03 -19.59
C ARG A 4 -17.08 -10.11 -18.43
N LEU A 5 -17.36 -8.81 -18.57
CA LEU A 5 -17.06 -7.83 -17.51
C LEU A 5 -18.19 -7.73 -16.48
N ALA A 6 -19.45 -7.90 -16.88
CA ALA A 6 -20.59 -7.83 -15.97
C ALA A 6 -20.53 -8.90 -14.87
N ALA A 7 -19.93 -10.06 -15.16
CA ALA A 7 -19.73 -11.15 -14.20
C ALA A 7 -18.43 -11.05 -13.37
N SER A 8 -17.61 -10.00 -13.57
CA SER A 8 -16.34 -9.82 -12.84
C SER A 8 -16.57 -9.53 -11.36
N ALA A 9 -15.60 -9.83 -10.50
CA ALA A 9 -15.59 -9.37 -9.10
C ALA A 9 -15.20 -7.89 -8.98
N SER A 10 -14.36 -7.39 -9.89
CA SER A 10 -13.91 -6.00 -9.90
C SER A 10 -15.05 -5.01 -10.25
N PRO A 11 -15.35 -4.05 -9.36
CA PRO A 11 -16.22 -2.92 -9.67
C PRO A 11 -15.74 -2.14 -10.89
N TYR A 12 -14.43 -1.92 -11.01
CA TYR A 12 -13.83 -1.24 -12.16
C TYR A 12 -14.19 -1.92 -13.50
N LEU A 13 -14.05 -3.25 -13.59
CA LEU A 13 -14.44 -3.97 -14.80
C LEU A 13 -15.95 -3.83 -15.07
N ARG A 14 -16.79 -3.98 -14.04
CA ARG A 14 -18.26 -3.86 -14.18
C ARG A 14 -18.66 -2.48 -14.72
N LEU A 15 -18.00 -1.40 -14.29
CA LEU A 15 -18.26 -0.03 -14.79
C LEU A 15 -18.09 0.09 -16.31
N HIS A 16 -17.25 -0.75 -16.93
CA HIS A 16 -17.01 -0.74 -18.37
C HIS A 16 -17.83 -1.76 -19.15
N ALA A 17 -18.68 -2.55 -18.50
CA ALA A 17 -19.52 -3.56 -19.16
C ALA A 17 -20.57 -2.95 -20.12
N GLY A 18 -20.90 -1.66 -19.95
CA GLY A 18 -21.81 -0.93 -20.84
C GLY A 18 -21.16 -0.42 -22.12
N ASN A 19 -19.84 -0.34 -22.18
CA ASN A 19 -19.12 0.31 -23.27
C ASN A 19 -19.25 -0.49 -24.59
N PRO A 20 -19.25 0.18 -25.76
CA PRO A 20 -19.27 -0.48 -27.07
C PRO A 20 -17.97 -1.24 -27.41
N VAL A 21 -16.90 -1.07 -26.65
CA VAL A 21 -15.65 -1.83 -26.81
C VAL A 21 -15.85 -3.29 -26.36
N ALA A 22 -15.38 -4.23 -27.18
CA ALA A 22 -15.44 -5.67 -26.95
C ALA A 22 -14.35 -6.13 -25.98
N TRP A 23 -14.40 -5.61 -24.74
CA TRP A 23 -13.43 -5.89 -23.69
C TRP A 23 -13.32 -7.38 -23.34
N TYR A 24 -12.09 -7.80 -23.10
CA TYR A 24 -11.75 -9.01 -22.33
C TYR A 24 -11.27 -8.60 -20.94
N PRO A 25 -11.57 -9.38 -19.88
CA PRO A 25 -10.80 -9.30 -18.65
C PRO A 25 -9.37 -9.79 -18.89
N TRP A 26 -8.45 -9.50 -17.96
CA TRP A 26 -7.10 -10.06 -18.00
C TRP A 26 -7.14 -11.60 -18.02
N GLY A 27 -6.50 -12.23 -19.00
CA GLY A 27 -6.54 -13.68 -19.19
C GLY A 27 -6.01 -14.16 -20.53
N GLU A 28 -5.66 -15.46 -20.60
CA GLU A 28 -5.11 -16.10 -21.81
C GLU A 28 -6.06 -16.02 -23.03
N GLU A 29 -7.38 -16.04 -22.79
CA GLU A 29 -8.39 -16.00 -23.86
C GLU A 29 -8.20 -14.81 -24.80
N ALA A 30 -7.89 -13.63 -24.26
CA ALA A 30 -7.72 -12.40 -25.04
C ALA A 30 -6.54 -12.49 -26.01
N PHE A 31 -5.41 -12.99 -25.53
CA PHE A 31 -4.21 -13.13 -26.35
C PHE A 31 -4.31 -14.29 -27.35
N ALA A 32 -4.99 -15.39 -26.97
CA ALA A 32 -5.32 -16.45 -27.92
C ALA A 32 -6.17 -15.92 -29.07
N GLU A 33 -7.13 -15.03 -28.77
CA GLU A 33 -7.93 -14.35 -29.78
C GLU A 33 -7.07 -13.38 -30.63
N ALA A 34 -6.15 -12.65 -30.01
CA ALA A 34 -5.24 -11.74 -30.71
C ALA A 34 -4.37 -12.49 -31.72
N ARG A 35 -3.81 -13.64 -31.33
CA ARG A 35 -3.06 -14.54 -32.23
C ARG A 35 -3.96 -15.11 -33.33
N ARG A 36 -5.18 -15.53 -33.01
CA ARG A 36 -6.13 -16.07 -34.01
C ARG A 36 -6.47 -15.04 -35.09
N ARG A 37 -6.60 -13.76 -34.69
CA ARG A 37 -6.88 -12.64 -35.59
C ARG A 37 -5.64 -12.00 -36.22
N ASP A 38 -4.46 -12.33 -35.72
CA ASP A 38 -3.16 -11.69 -36.04
C ASP A 38 -3.20 -10.16 -35.89
N VAL A 39 -3.77 -9.70 -34.78
CA VAL A 39 -3.90 -8.27 -34.43
C VAL A 39 -3.24 -7.97 -33.08
N PRO A 40 -2.72 -6.75 -32.89
CA PRO A 40 -2.13 -6.34 -31.61
C PRO A 40 -3.18 -6.29 -30.49
N VAL A 41 -2.69 -6.27 -29.25
CA VAL A 41 -3.52 -6.17 -28.05
C VAL A 41 -3.45 -4.74 -27.50
N PHE A 42 -4.59 -4.18 -27.12
CA PHE A 42 -4.68 -2.95 -26.35
C PHE A 42 -5.00 -3.27 -24.90
N VAL A 43 -4.05 -3.06 -24.00
CA VAL A 43 -4.21 -3.27 -22.56
C VAL A 43 -4.49 -1.92 -21.89
N SER A 44 -5.69 -1.78 -21.30
CA SER A 44 -6.11 -0.60 -20.54
C SER A 44 -6.15 -0.94 -19.05
N ILE A 45 -5.26 -0.34 -18.27
CA ILE A 45 -5.11 -0.57 -16.83
C ILE A 45 -5.59 0.66 -16.05
N GLY A 46 -6.39 0.44 -15.00
CA GLY A 46 -6.90 1.47 -14.10
C GLY A 46 -7.56 0.87 -12.86
N TYR A 47 -8.36 1.66 -12.15
CA TYR A 47 -9.08 1.27 -10.93
C TYR A 47 -10.35 2.14 -10.75
N SER A 48 -11.24 1.75 -9.84
CA SER A 48 -12.63 2.22 -9.76
C SER A 48 -12.77 3.72 -9.52
N THR A 49 -11.88 4.28 -8.70
CA THR A 49 -11.95 5.66 -8.17
C THR A 49 -11.02 6.63 -8.93
N CYS A 50 -10.41 6.15 -10.02
CA CYS A 50 -9.53 6.91 -10.89
C CYS A 50 -10.30 7.90 -11.80
N HIS A 51 -10.19 9.20 -11.53
CA HIS A 51 -10.85 10.24 -12.35
C HIS A 51 -10.53 10.15 -13.84
N TRP A 52 -9.24 10.14 -14.21
CA TRP A 52 -8.83 10.11 -15.61
C TRP A 52 -9.26 8.83 -16.33
N CYS A 53 -9.44 7.73 -15.58
CA CYS A 53 -9.98 6.49 -16.11
C CYS A 53 -11.45 6.64 -16.50
N HIS A 54 -12.25 7.35 -15.70
CA HIS A 54 -13.62 7.72 -16.06
C HIS A 54 -13.68 8.68 -17.23
N VAL A 55 -12.81 9.70 -17.26
CA VAL A 55 -12.74 10.67 -18.37
C VAL A 55 -12.44 9.94 -19.68
N MET A 56 -11.41 9.09 -19.72
CA MET A 56 -11.09 8.31 -20.91
C MET A 56 -12.24 7.39 -21.35
N ALA A 57 -12.95 6.80 -20.38
CA ALA A 57 -14.07 5.93 -20.68
C ALA A 57 -15.23 6.66 -21.34
N ARG A 58 -15.67 7.78 -20.75
CA ARG A 58 -16.76 8.61 -21.28
C ARG A 58 -16.43 9.22 -22.63
N GLU A 59 -15.22 9.74 -22.77
CA GLU A 59 -14.87 10.49 -23.97
C GLU A 59 -14.44 9.58 -25.14
N SER A 60 -13.65 8.54 -24.86
CA SER A 60 -13.00 7.72 -25.90
C SER A 60 -13.60 6.32 -26.02
N PHE A 61 -13.88 5.61 -24.91
CA PHE A 61 -14.37 4.22 -24.97
C PHE A 61 -15.88 4.10 -25.22
N GLU A 62 -16.68 5.11 -24.86
CA GLU A 62 -18.12 5.17 -25.16
C GLU A 62 -18.42 5.66 -26.59
N ASN A 63 -17.43 6.27 -27.25
CA ASN A 63 -17.57 6.71 -28.64
C ASN A 63 -17.65 5.50 -29.58
N ALA A 64 -18.81 5.29 -30.20
CA ALA A 64 -19.08 4.12 -31.04
C ALA A 64 -18.10 3.97 -32.22
N ALA A 65 -17.67 5.08 -32.86
CA ALA A 65 -16.76 5.02 -34.00
C ALA A 65 -15.33 4.65 -33.58
N LEU A 66 -14.87 5.15 -32.43
CA LEU A 66 -13.57 4.77 -31.86
C LEU A 66 -13.59 3.33 -31.35
N ALA A 67 -14.69 2.91 -30.73
CA ALA A 67 -14.87 1.53 -30.27
C ALA A 67 -14.93 0.53 -31.42
N GLU A 68 -15.64 0.84 -32.52
CA GLU A 68 -15.65 0.01 -33.73
C GLU A 68 -14.24 -0.13 -34.30
N ARG A 69 -13.50 0.98 -34.42
CA ARG A 69 -12.10 0.97 -34.88
C ARG A 69 -11.20 0.12 -33.99
N LEU A 70 -11.33 0.24 -32.66
CA LEU A 70 -10.58 -0.54 -31.70
C LEU A 70 -10.93 -2.03 -31.81
N ASN A 71 -12.22 -2.36 -31.87
CA ASN A 71 -12.71 -3.73 -31.96
C ASN A 71 -12.28 -4.42 -33.25
N ASP A 72 -12.23 -3.71 -34.38
CA ASP A 72 -11.83 -4.24 -35.68
C ASP A 72 -10.33 -4.56 -35.76
N ARG A 73 -9.50 -3.71 -35.14
CA ARG A 73 -8.03 -3.73 -35.35
C ARG A 73 -7.22 -4.26 -34.17
N PHE A 74 -7.85 -4.47 -33.02
CA PHE A 74 -7.18 -4.89 -31.79
C PHE A 74 -8.03 -5.92 -31.03
N VAL A 75 -7.38 -6.62 -30.10
CA VAL A 75 -8.08 -7.21 -28.96
C VAL A 75 -7.88 -6.31 -27.75
N ALA A 76 -8.96 -5.85 -27.14
CA ALA A 76 -8.92 -4.91 -26.02
C ALA A 76 -9.07 -5.65 -24.69
N ILE A 77 -8.13 -5.45 -23.77
CA ILE A 77 -8.12 -6.01 -22.41
C ILE A 77 -8.32 -4.89 -21.40
N LYS A 78 -9.21 -5.13 -20.44
CA LYS A 78 -9.44 -4.24 -19.29
C LYS A 78 -8.87 -4.88 -18.03
N VAL A 79 -8.01 -4.14 -17.32
CA VAL A 79 -7.30 -4.62 -16.13
C VAL A 79 -7.59 -3.68 -14.96
N ASP A 80 -8.03 -4.25 -13.84
CA ASP A 80 -8.05 -3.55 -12.55
C ASP A 80 -6.69 -3.75 -11.88
N ARG A 81 -5.93 -2.67 -11.68
CA ARG A 81 -4.60 -2.75 -11.04
C ARG A 81 -4.67 -3.22 -9.58
N GLU A 82 -5.81 -3.02 -8.92
CA GLU A 82 -5.95 -3.44 -7.53
C GLU A 82 -6.14 -4.96 -7.43
N GLU A 83 -6.72 -5.60 -8.45
CA GLU A 83 -6.73 -7.06 -8.56
C GLU A 83 -5.43 -7.60 -9.18
N HIS A 84 -4.81 -6.87 -10.11
CA HIS A 84 -3.62 -7.31 -10.86
C HIS A 84 -2.44 -6.33 -10.77
N PRO A 85 -1.87 -6.11 -9.57
CA PRO A 85 -0.79 -5.14 -9.36
C PRO A 85 0.52 -5.53 -10.07
N GLU A 86 0.81 -6.83 -10.22
CA GLU A 86 2.01 -7.29 -10.94
C GLU A 86 1.92 -6.98 -12.44
N VAL A 87 0.71 -7.07 -13.02
CA VAL A 87 0.43 -6.72 -14.41
C VAL A 87 0.59 -5.22 -14.62
N ASP A 88 0.06 -4.43 -13.69
CA ASP A 88 0.24 -2.98 -13.65
C ASP A 88 1.73 -2.62 -13.57
N ALA A 89 2.46 -3.17 -12.60
CA ALA A 89 3.90 -2.90 -12.43
C ALA A 89 4.73 -3.29 -13.66
N ALA A 90 4.48 -4.45 -14.26
CA ALA A 90 5.19 -4.91 -15.46
C ALA A 90 4.97 -3.97 -16.64
N TYR A 91 3.72 -3.60 -16.91
CA TYR A 91 3.39 -2.73 -18.03
C TYR A 91 3.74 -1.26 -17.76
N MET A 92 3.70 -0.79 -16.51
CA MET A 92 4.18 0.54 -16.12
C MET A 92 5.69 0.67 -16.34
N ALA A 93 6.47 -0.33 -15.94
CA ALA A 93 7.91 -0.38 -16.17
C ALA A 93 8.24 -0.35 -17.67
N ALA A 94 7.53 -1.15 -18.47
CA ALA A 94 7.67 -1.12 -19.92
C ALA A 94 7.23 0.23 -20.54
N ALA A 95 6.18 0.86 -20.02
CA ALA A 95 5.67 2.13 -20.50
C ALA A 95 6.67 3.28 -20.33
N GLY A 96 7.57 3.18 -19.33
CA GLY A 96 8.64 4.15 -19.10
C GLY A 96 9.62 4.30 -20.27
N ALA A 97 9.69 3.32 -21.18
CA ALA A 97 10.46 3.43 -22.42
C ALA A 97 9.84 4.42 -23.43
N PHE A 98 8.54 4.72 -23.30
CA PHE A 98 7.79 5.53 -24.27
C PHE A 98 7.32 6.87 -23.71
N THR A 99 6.98 6.91 -22.42
CA THR A 99 6.28 8.03 -21.79
C THR A 99 6.99 8.46 -20.52
N GLN A 100 7.30 9.75 -20.41
CA GLN A 100 7.96 10.32 -19.22
C GLN A 100 7.01 10.50 -18.04
N ASN A 101 5.78 10.96 -18.30
CA ASN A 101 4.76 11.20 -17.29
C ASN A 101 3.76 10.05 -17.29
N LEU A 102 4.08 9.02 -16.52
CA LEU A 102 3.25 7.84 -16.36
C LEU A 102 2.16 8.06 -15.31
N GLY A 103 1.11 7.26 -15.41
CA GLY A 103 -0.04 7.28 -14.50
C GLY A 103 -1.22 6.53 -15.09
N TRP A 104 -2.34 6.55 -14.36
CA TRP A 104 -3.57 5.90 -14.80
C TRP A 104 -4.54 6.90 -15.43
N PRO A 105 -5.30 6.51 -16.46
CA PRO A 105 -5.33 5.19 -17.10
C PRO A 105 -4.04 4.93 -17.86
N LEU A 106 -3.51 3.71 -17.73
CA LEU A 106 -2.34 3.27 -18.49
C LEU A 106 -2.82 2.55 -19.74
N SER A 107 -2.32 2.99 -20.90
CA SER A 107 -2.74 2.54 -22.23
C SER A 107 -1.55 1.91 -22.94
N VAL A 108 -1.49 0.58 -22.98
CA VAL A 108 -0.36 -0.15 -23.57
C VAL A 108 -0.79 -0.94 -24.80
N PHE A 109 -0.01 -0.84 -25.86
CA PHE A 109 -0.18 -1.62 -27.07
C PHE A 109 0.92 -2.67 -27.16
N THR A 110 0.50 -3.92 -27.28
CA THR A 110 1.39 -5.07 -27.24
C THR A 110 1.20 -5.96 -28.47
N THR A 111 2.23 -6.74 -28.78
CA THR A 111 2.12 -7.82 -29.78
C THR A 111 1.07 -8.86 -29.33
N PRO A 112 0.60 -9.76 -30.21
CA PRO A 112 -0.28 -10.86 -29.81
C PRO A 112 0.29 -11.75 -28.68
N ASP A 113 1.61 -11.72 -28.49
CA ASP A 113 2.32 -12.44 -27.42
C ASP A 113 2.55 -11.58 -26.17
N GLY A 114 2.02 -10.36 -26.12
CA GLY A 114 2.04 -9.49 -24.94
C GLY A 114 3.27 -8.59 -24.79
N GLY A 115 4.19 -8.60 -25.76
CA GLY A 115 5.36 -7.73 -25.80
C GLY A 115 4.98 -6.27 -26.07
N PRO A 116 5.23 -5.32 -25.15
CA PRO A 116 4.84 -3.93 -25.32
C PRO A 116 5.72 -3.23 -26.36
N PHE A 117 5.10 -2.55 -27.32
CA PHE A 117 5.82 -1.80 -28.36
C PHE A 117 5.36 -0.34 -28.52
N TYR A 118 4.30 0.06 -27.81
CA TYR A 118 3.91 1.46 -27.66
C TYR A 118 3.08 1.62 -26.38
N ALA A 119 3.21 2.76 -25.70
CA ALA A 119 2.40 3.05 -24.51
C ALA A 119 2.16 4.56 -24.35
N GLY A 120 1.08 4.88 -23.64
CA GLY A 120 0.77 6.22 -23.14
C GLY A 120 -0.19 6.15 -21.96
N THR A 121 -0.73 7.29 -21.56
CA THR A 121 -1.71 7.37 -20.46
C THR A 121 -3.12 7.61 -21.01
N TYR A 122 -3.62 8.83 -20.88
CA TYR A 122 -4.90 9.26 -21.42
C TYR A 122 -4.78 9.70 -22.89
N PHE A 123 -5.72 9.25 -23.73
CA PHE A 123 -5.86 9.69 -25.11
C PHE A 123 -7.27 10.27 -25.36
N PRO A 124 -7.39 11.56 -25.75
CA PRO A 124 -8.67 12.23 -25.98
C PRO A 124 -9.32 11.75 -27.29
N PRO A 125 -10.64 11.91 -27.47
CA PRO A 125 -11.32 11.52 -28.71
C PRO A 125 -10.91 12.40 -29.90
N GLU A 126 -10.55 13.66 -29.63
CA GLU A 126 -10.08 14.64 -30.61
C GLU A 126 -8.70 15.17 -30.21
N PRO A 127 -7.85 15.59 -31.17
CA PRO A 127 -6.49 16.03 -30.87
C PRO A 127 -6.49 17.26 -29.96
N ARG A 128 -5.58 17.27 -28.98
CA ARG A 128 -5.34 18.42 -28.08
C ARG A 128 -3.89 18.90 -28.26
N ALA A 129 -3.58 20.10 -27.75
CA ALA A 129 -2.25 20.68 -27.91
C ALA A 129 -1.17 19.73 -27.35
N GLY A 130 -0.31 19.19 -28.24
CA GLY A 130 0.76 18.26 -27.88
C GLY A 130 0.31 16.82 -27.61
N MET A 131 -0.96 16.48 -27.83
CA MET A 131 -1.51 15.15 -27.55
C MET A 131 -2.36 14.65 -28.73
N PRO A 132 -2.00 13.51 -29.37
CA PRO A 132 -2.78 12.94 -30.46
C PRO A 132 -4.14 12.46 -29.94
N SER A 133 -5.13 12.37 -30.84
CA SER A 133 -6.38 11.71 -30.50
C SER A 133 -6.20 10.20 -30.38
N PHE A 134 -7.10 9.54 -29.65
CA PHE A 134 -7.13 8.08 -29.56
C PHE A 134 -7.27 7.45 -30.95
N GLY A 135 -8.09 8.04 -31.82
CA GLY A 135 -8.21 7.58 -33.22
C GLY A 135 -6.89 7.64 -33.99
N GLN A 136 -6.11 8.72 -33.85
CA GLN A 136 -4.79 8.85 -34.48
C GLN A 136 -3.79 7.83 -33.92
N VAL A 137 -3.81 7.58 -32.61
CA VAL A 137 -2.98 6.55 -31.98
C VAL A 137 -3.33 5.16 -32.51
N LEU A 138 -4.62 4.81 -32.57
CA LEU A 138 -5.08 3.53 -33.10
C LEU A 138 -4.66 3.34 -34.57
N ASP A 139 -4.75 4.38 -35.39
CA ASP A 139 -4.32 4.34 -36.79
C ASP A 139 -2.80 4.11 -36.89
N ALA A 140 -2.00 4.86 -36.13
CA ALA A 140 -0.55 4.78 -36.17
C ALA A 140 -0.01 3.45 -35.63
N VAL A 141 -0.59 2.92 -34.56
CA VAL A 141 -0.22 1.61 -34.00
C VAL A 141 -0.60 0.49 -34.96
N HIS A 142 -1.78 0.56 -35.58
CA HIS A 142 -2.20 -0.42 -36.57
C HIS A 142 -1.29 -0.43 -37.80
N GLU A 143 -0.97 0.75 -38.35
CA GLU A 143 0.00 0.88 -39.46
C GLU A 143 1.38 0.33 -39.07
N ALA A 144 1.86 0.62 -37.86
CA ALA A 144 3.12 0.07 -37.37
C ALA A 144 3.09 -1.46 -37.32
N TRP A 145 1.97 -2.06 -36.92
CA TRP A 145 1.80 -3.51 -36.89
C TRP A 145 1.70 -4.13 -38.29
N THR A 146 0.94 -3.54 -39.21
CA THR A 146 0.72 -4.11 -40.55
C THR A 146 1.89 -3.90 -41.50
N ASP A 147 2.49 -2.70 -41.46
CA ASP A 147 3.45 -2.27 -42.48
C ASP A 147 4.89 -2.33 -41.96
N ARG A 148 5.08 -2.35 -40.63
CA ARG A 148 6.38 -2.28 -39.96
C ARG A 148 6.52 -3.29 -38.81
N ARG A 149 5.91 -4.47 -38.95
CA ARG A 149 5.84 -5.53 -37.91
C ARG A 149 7.19 -5.85 -37.26
N GLU A 150 8.23 -6.08 -38.07
CA GLU A 150 9.57 -6.41 -37.56
C GLU A 150 10.13 -5.31 -36.64
N ALA A 151 9.81 -4.03 -36.90
CA ALA A 151 10.22 -2.94 -36.04
C ALA A 151 9.46 -2.94 -34.71
N ALA A 152 8.15 -3.21 -34.73
CA ALA A 152 7.34 -3.32 -33.51
C ALA A 152 7.78 -4.50 -32.63
N GLU A 153 8.01 -5.67 -33.23
CA GLU A 153 8.54 -6.86 -32.54
C GLU A 153 9.95 -6.61 -32.01
N GLY A 154 10.81 -5.93 -32.78
CA GLY A 154 12.14 -5.52 -32.34
C GLY A 154 12.12 -4.56 -31.15
N THR A 155 11.20 -3.59 -31.13
CA THR A 155 10.99 -2.70 -29.96
C THR A 155 10.55 -3.50 -28.74
N ALA A 156 9.60 -4.42 -28.88
CA ALA A 156 9.15 -5.25 -27.78
C ALA A 156 10.28 -6.14 -27.21
N GLY A 157 11.09 -6.73 -28.09
CA GLY A 157 12.26 -7.52 -27.70
C GLY A 157 13.30 -6.68 -26.94
N ALA A 158 13.65 -5.49 -27.45
CA ALA A 158 14.60 -4.60 -26.79
C ALA A 158 14.14 -4.14 -25.40
N ILE A 159 12.84 -3.92 -25.20
CA ILE A 159 12.28 -3.57 -23.89
C ILE A 159 12.33 -4.77 -22.93
N ALA A 160 12.00 -5.97 -23.42
CA ALA A 160 12.09 -7.18 -22.61
C ALA A 160 13.53 -7.45 -22.15
N GLU A 161 14.51 -7.29 -23.04
CA GLU A 161 15.94 -7.40 -22.71
C GLU A 161 16.36 -6.34 -21.68
N ALA A 162 16.00 -5.07 -21.89
CA ALA A 162 16.33 -3.99 -20.96
C ALA A 162 15.72 -4.20 -19.56
N LEU A 163 14.48 -4.66 -19.46
CA LEU A 163 13.83 -4.96 -18.19
C LEU A 163 14.44 -6.20 -17.50
N ALA A 164 14.87 -7.19 -18.26
CA ALA A 164 15.58 -8.35 -17.73
C ALA A 164 16.95 -7.96 -17.15
N ASP A 165 17.68 -7.04 -17.80
CA ASP A 165 18.96 -6.53 -17.32
C ASP A 165 18.83 -5.65 -16.06
N VAL A 166 17.72 -4.92 -15.93
CA VAL A 166 17.42 -4.05 -14.77
C VAL A 166 17.14 -4.87 -13.50
N ARG A 167 16.80 -6.17 -13.59
CA ARG A 167 16.78 -7.09 -12.43
C ARG A 167 18.18 -7.38 -11.84
N GLY A 168 19.15 -6.49 -12.05
CA GLY A 168 20.55 -6.63 -11.69
C GLY A 168 20.78 -7.05 -10.24
N THR A 169 21.50 -8.16 -10.10
CA THR A 169 22.26 -8.65 -8.94
C THR A 169 21.85 -8.10 -7.58
N VAL A 170 20.95 -8.82 -6.88
CA VAL A 170 20.96 -8.84 -5.42
C VAL A 170 22.39 -9.13 -5.00
N ALA A 171 23.01 -8.21 -4.26
CA ALA A 171 24.38 -8.37 -3.82
C ALA A 171 24.43 -9.41 -2.71
N GLU A 172 24.55 -10.69 -3.09
CA GLU A 172 24.76 -11.80 -2.15
C GLU A 172 25.95 -11.50 -1.23
N GLY A 173 25.75 -11.67 0.07
CA GLY A 173 26.78 -11.43 1.08
C GLY A 173 26.96 -9.96 1.52
N SER A 174 26.03 -9.07 1.18
CA SER A 174 25.96 -7.73 1.79
C SER A 174 25.55 -7.83 3.25
N GLU A 175 25.96 -6.86 4.08
CA GLU A 175 25.51 -6.71 5.47
C GLU A 175 24.38 -5.67 5.53
N PRO A 176 23.45 -5.75 6.52
CA PRO A 176 22.51 -4.67 6.78
C PRO A 176 23.25 -3.34 7.04
N PRO A 177 22.70 -2.19 6.62
CA PRO A 177 23.33 -0.91 6.88
C PRO A 177 23.35 -0.62 8.39
N ASP A 178 24.48 -0.13 8.88
CA ASP A 178 24.59 0.25 10.29
C ASP A 178 23.78 1.51 10.62
N ALA A 179 23.69 1.84 11.91
CA ALA A 179 22.94 3.00 12.38
C ALA A 179 23.42 4.34 11.77
N SER A 180 24.71 4.46 11.44
CA SER A 180 25.27 5.68 10.86
C SER A 180 24.84 5.84 9.41
N ALA A 181 24.87 4.75 8.63
CA ALA A 181 24.42 4.73 7.25
C ALA A 181 22.92 5.02 7.13
N VAL A 182 22.09 4.44 8.02
CA VAL A 182 20.64 4.72 8.04
C VAL A 182 20.36 6.19 8.36
N VAL A 183 21.04 6.77 9.36
CA VAL A 183 20.89 8.20 9.70
C VAL A 183 21.37 9.11 8.56
N ALA A 184 22.45 8.74 7.86
CA ALA A 184 22.92 9.47 6.69
C ALA A 184 21.89 9.44 5.54
N ALA A 185 21.24 8.30 5.31
CA ALA A 185 20.16 8.17 4.34
C ALA A 185 18.94 9.02 4.72
N ALA A 186 18.57 9.06 6.00
CA ALA A 186 17.51 9.93 6.52
C ALA A 186 17.82 11.41 6.29
N ARG A 187 19.08 11.84 6.53
CA ARG A 187 19.50 13.23 6.25
C ARG A 187 19.44 13.56 4.76
N ALA A 188 19.94 12.67 3.90
CA ALA A 188 19.89 12.85 2.46
C ALA A 188 18.44 12.92 1.93
N LEU A 189 17.52 12.16 2.54
CA LEU A 189 16.09 12.26 2.26
C LEU A 189 15.52 13.60 2.72
N ALA A 190 15.80 14.02 3.96
CA ALA A 190 15.34 15.28 4.53
C ALA A 190 15.80 16.50 3.72
N GLU A 191 17.01 16.47 3.15
CA GLU A 191 17.53 17.53 2.26
C GLU A 191 16.72 17.70 0.96
N ARG A 192 15.88 16.72 0.59
CA ARG A 192 14.98 16.78 -0.57
C ARG A 192 13.61 17.39 -0.26
N GLU A 193 13.35 17.75 0.99
CA GLU A 193 12.10 18.40 1.35
C GLU A 193 11.94 19.73 0.60
N ASP A 194 10.69 20.07 0.28
CA ASP A 194 10.28 21.39 -0.13
C ASP A 194 10.29 22.35 1.08
N PRO A 195 11.25 23.29 1.19
CA PRO A 195 11.38 24.13 2.38
C PRO A 195 10.30 25.20 2.49
N GLU A 196 9.50 25.43 1.44
CA GLU A 196 8.47 26.47 1.40
C GLU A 196 7.09 25.91 1.78
N TYR A 197 6.76 24.73 1.24
CA TYR A 197 5.44 24.11 1.41
C TYR A 197 5.46 22.77 2.18
N GLY A 198 6.62 22.33 2.65
CA GLY A 198 6.79 21.04 3.35
C GLY A 198 6.58 19.82 2.44
N GLY A 199 7.03 18.64 2.88
CA GLY A 199 6.93 17.38 2.13
C GLY A 199 7.83 17.33 0.90
N PHE A 200 7.65 16.33 0.04
CA PHE A 200 8.60 16.05 -1.04
C PHE A 200 8.11 16.54 -2.39
N TRP A 201 8.99 17.21 -3.15
CA TRP A 201 8.65 17.66 -4.48
C TRP A 201 9.79 17.48 -5.50
N GLY A 202 9.50 16.76 -6.59
CA GLY A 202 10.45 16.44 -7.67
C GLY A 202 10.80 17.60 -8.61
N GLY A 203 10.19 18.79 -8.45
CA GLY A 203 10.62 20.02 -9.11
C GLY A 203 10.08 20.30 -10.51
N ASP A 204 9.31 19.40 -11.16
CA ASP A 204 8.60 19.71 -12.43
C ASP A 204 7.25 20.36 -12.12
N PRO A 205 7.01 21.67 -12.32
CA PRO A 205 5.78 22.36 -11.93
C PRO A 205 4.43 21.76 -12.38
N ARG A 206 4.45 20.77 -13.27
CA ARG A 206 3.27 20.03 -13.75
C ARG A 206 3.01 18.70 -13.05
N ALA A 207 3.99 18.14 -12.34
CA ALA A 207 3.78 16.87 -11.65
C ALA A 207 3.09 17.08 -10.29
N PRO A 208 2.25 16.12 -9.86
CA PRO A 208 1.55 16.19 -8.60
C PRO A 208 2.48 16.04 -7.39
N LYS A 209 1.99 16.48 -6.23
CA LYS A 209 2.66 16.34 -4.93
C LYS A 209 1.88 15.37 -4.05
N PHE A 210 2.55 14.30 -3.63
CA PHE A 210 1.98 13.23 -2.80
C PHE A 210 2.47 13.35 -1.34
N PRO A 211 1.70 12.83 -0.36
CA PRO A 211 2.13 12.74 1.04
C PRO A 211 3.41 11.92 1.27
N VAL A 212 3.61 10.85 0.50
CA VAL A 212 4.72 9.89 0.64
C VAL A 212 4.90 9.40 2.08
N ALA A 213 3.84 8.80 2.66
CA ALA A 213 3.80 8.44 4.07
C ALA A 213 4.92 7.47 4.50
N THR A 214 5.41 6.59 3.61
CA THR A 214 6.55 5.71 3.86
C THR A 214 7.82 6.50 4.24
N ALA A 215 8.08 7.61 3.54
CA ALA A 215 9.20 8.51 3.81
C ALA A 215 9.04 9.23 5.15
N LEU A 216 7.83 9.73 5.44
CA LEU A 216 7.53 10.40 6.71
C LEU A 216 7.75 9.46 7.91
N ARG A 217 7.25 8.21 7.81
CA ARG A 217 7.43 7.19 8.85
C ARG A 217 8.89 6.77 9.04
N PHE A 218 9.69 6.78 7.98
CA PHE A 218 11.13 6.53 8.10
C PHE A 218 11.85 7.65 8.87
N LEU A 219 11.56 8.91 8.53
CA LEU A 219 12.12 10.07 9.25
C LEU A 219 11.68 10.11 10.72
N GLN A 220 10.47 9.65 11.02
CA GLN A 220 9.97 9.49 12.39
C GLN A 220 10.49 8.23 13.11
N SER A 221 11.28 7.37 12.46
CA SER A 221 11.81 6.17 13.12
C SER A 221 12.62 6.53 14.38
N ARG A 222 12.53 5.68 15.40
CA ARG A 222 13.17 5.89 16.71
C ARG A 222 14.66 6.22 16.60
N LEU A 223 15.38 5.53 15.71
CA LEU A 223 16.79 5.80 15.44
C LEU A 223 17.02 7.23 14.93
N VAL A 224 16.23 7.68 13.95
CA VAL A 224 16.36 9.02 13.36
C VAL A 224 15.98 10.09 14.38
N ARG A 225 14.84 9.94 15.09
CA ARG A 225 14.44 10.84 16.19
C ARG A 225 15.56 11.06 17.21
N GLN A 226 16.27 10.00 17.59
CA GLN A 226 17.31 10.06 18.63
C GLN A 226 18.66 10.58 18.13
N ARG A 227 18.98 10.39 16.83
CA ARG A 227 20.31 10.67 16.29
C ARG A 227 20.37 11.88 15.35
N ASP A 228 19.25 12.28 14.78
CA ASP A 228 19.14 13.42 13.87
C ASP A 228 17.74 14.05 13.93
N ALA A 229 17.52 14.86 14.97
CA ALA A 229 16.24 15.54 15.21
C ALA A 229 15.86 16.50 14.07
N GLU A 230 16.84 17.07 13.36
CA GLU A 230 16.60 17.95 12.20
C GLU A 230 16.06 17.16 11.00
N ALA A 231 16.59 15.96 10.75
CA ALA A 231 16.00 15.08 9.74
C ALA A 231 14.60 14.62 10.16
N SER A 232 14.39 14.30 11.44
CA SER A 232 13.10 13.83 11.93
C SER A 232 11.98 14.88 11.84
N VAL A 233 12.26 16.16 12.14
CA VAL A 233 11.23 17.21 12.18
C VAL A 233 10.63 17.52 10.79
N VAL A 234 11.29 17.09 9.71
CA VAL A 234 10.77 17.17 8.34
C VAL A 234 9.43 16.47 8.21
N ALA A 235 9.26 15.30 8.86
CA ALA A 235 8.00 14.58 8.80
C ALA A 235 6.86 15.35 9.45
N ASP A 236 7.10 15.93 10.61
CA ASP A 236 6.11 16.70 11.37
C ASP A 236 5.75 18.00 10.62
N ARG A 237 6.74 18.66 10.00
CA ARG A 237 6.51 19.84 9.15
C ARG A 237 5.69 19.50 7.91
N ALA A 238 5.99 18.39 7.25
CA ALA A 238 5.22 17.93 6.09
C ALA A 238 3.77 17.61 6.47
N LEU A 239 3.55 16.89 7.58
CA LEU A 239 2.21 16.60 8.10
C LEU A 239 1.46 17.90 8.42
N ALA A 240 2.06 18.83 9.16
CA ALA A 240 1.44 20.09 9.53
C ALA A 240 1.04 20.92 8.30
N ALA A 241 1.90 20.96 7.27
CA ALA A 241 1.58 21.63 6.01
C ALA A 241 0.40 20.98 5.29
N MET A 242 0.37 19.65 5.21
CA MET A 242 -0.75 18.92 4.60
C MET A 242 -2.05 19.12 5.38
N ALA A 243 -2.01 19.00 6.72
CA ALA A 243 -3.18 19.12 7.59
C ALA A 243 -3.81 20.52 7.57
N ALA A 244 -2.99 21.56 7.32
CA ALA A 244 -3.42 22.94 7.18
C ALA A 244 -3.86 23.33 5.75
N SER A 245 -3.80 22.40 4.80
CA SER A 245 -4.07 22.65 3.37
C SER A 245 -5.41 22.08 2.91
N GLU A 246 -5.76 22.32 1.64
CA GLU A 246 -6.93 21.73 0.98
C GLU A 246 -6.83 20.20 0.85
N LEU A 247 -5.65 19.61 1.08
CA LEU A 247 -5.46 18.16 1.01
C LEU A 247 -6.22 17.41 2.13
N ARG A 248 -6.49 18.06 3.28
CA ARG A 248 -7.29 17.48 4.37
C ARG A 248 -8.76 17.80 4.16
N ASP A 249 -9.64 16.80 4.25
CA ASP A 249 -11.09 17.08 4.25
C ASP A 249 -11.49 17.73 5.58
N PRO A 250 -11.97 18.99 5.59
CA PRO A 250 -12.28 19.69 6.83
C PRO A 250 -13.60 19.25 7.49
N VAL A 251 -14.42 18.45 6.80
CA VAL A 251 -15.72 18.00 7.29
C VAL A 251 -15.67 16.56 7.81
N GLU A 252 -15.11 15.66 7.01
CA GLU A 252 -15.08 14.22 7.31
C GLU A 252 -13.70 13.73 7.78
N GLY A 253 -12.70 14.62 7.85
CA GLY A 253 -11.33 14.26 8.22
C GLY A 253 -10.62 13.42 7.15
N GLY A 254 -9.43 12.91 7.47
CA GLY A 254 -8.61 12.18 6.48
C GLY A 254 -8.09 13.09 5.36
N PHE A 255 -7.41 12.47 4.40
CA PHE A 255 -6.70 13.16 3.34
C PHE A 255 -7.15 12.70 1.96
N PHE A 256 -7.14 13.65 1.02
CA PHE A 256 -7.17 13.35 -0.41
C PHE A 256 -5.80 12.83 -0.85
N ARG A 257 -5.78 12.03 -1.93
CA ARG A 257 -4.61 11.26 -2.36
C ARG A 257 -3.39 12.13 -2.66
N TYR A 258 -3.59 13.22 -3.39
CA TYR A 258 -2.51 14.14 -3.76
C TYR A 258 -3.03 15.50 -4.21
N ALA A 259 -2.14 16.49 -4.26
CA ALA A 259 -2.41 17.80 -4.83
C ALA A 259 -1.78 17.94 -6.21
N THR A 260 -2.48 18.62 -7.12
CA THR A 260 -1.92 18.94 -8.46
C THR A 260 -0.89 20.06 -8.42
N ARG A 261 -0.82 20.80 -7.31
CA ARG A 261 0.09 21.93 -7.10
C ARG A 261 1.09 21.65 -5.98
N ARG A 262 2.24 22.30 -6.10
CA ARG A 262 3.35 22.23 -5.13
C ARG A 262 2.95 22.65 -3.71
N ASP A 263 1.99 23.57 -3.59
CA ASP A 263 1.54 24.19 -2.35
C ASP A 263 0.36 23.45 -1.68
N TRP A 264 0.11 22.20 -2.10
CA TRP A 264 -0.99 21.35 -1.62
C TRP A 264 -2.40 21.83 -2.00
N THR A 265 -2.53 22.84 -2.87
CA THR A 265 -3.82 23.30 -3.39
C THR A 265 -4.30 22.45 -4.56
N VAL A 266 -5.61 22.50 -4.82
CA VAL A 266 -6.27 21.75 -5.89
C VAL A 266 -6.01 20.23 -5.76
N PRO A 267 -6.63 19.59 -4.74
CA PRO A 267 -6.55 18.14 -4.55
C PRO A 267 -7.14 17.38 -5.72
N HIS A 268 -6.61 16.18 -5.97
CA HIS A 268 -7.41 15.12 -6.56
C HIS A 268 -8.17 14.41 -5.44
N TYR A 269 -9.49 14.57 -5.46
CA TYR A 269 -10.38 14.31 -4.33
C TYR A 269 -10.64 12.83 -4.04
N GLU A 270 -9.86 11.93 -4.62
CA GLU A 270 -9.85 10.53 -4.25
C GLU A 270 -9.31 10.38 -2.82
N ARG A 271 -9.90 9.49 -2.02
CA ARG A 271 -9.46 9.22 -0.64
C ARG A 271 -9.18 7.73 -0.48
N MET A 272 -7.91 7.38 -0.25
CA MET A 272 -7.44 6.00 -0.23
C MET A 272 -7.32 5.45 1.20
N LEU A 273 -7.60 4.15 1.36
CA LEU A 273 -7.33 3.41 2.59
C LEU A 273 -5.84 3.40 2.95
N THR A 274 -4.97 3.16 1.96
CA THR A 274 -3.51 3.05 2.13
C THR A 274 -2.87 4.34 2.62
N ASP A 275 -3.25 5.48 2.04
CA ASP A 275 -2.78 6.80 2.46
C ASP A 275 -3.25 7.11 3.89
N SER A 276 -4.54 6.91 4.16
CA SER A 276 -5.15 7.20 5.46
C SER A 276 -4.54 6.35 6.58
N ALA A 277 -4.39 5.04 6.36
CA ALA A 277 -3.80 4.14 7.33
C ALA A 277 -2.36 4.55 7.70
N GLN A 278 -1.54 4.87 6.70
CA GLN A 278 -0.14 5.24 6.97
C GLN A 278 -0.01 6.65 7.57
N LEU A 279 -0.84 7.62 7.15
CA LEU A 279 -0.85 8.96 7.74
C LEU A 279 -1.39 8.98 9.17
N LEU A 280 -2.19 7.98 9.58
CA LEU A 280 -2.59 7.83 10.98
C LEU A 280 -1.38 7.60 11.88
N ASP A 281 -0.47 6.70 11.51
CA ASP A 281 0.79 6.51 12.26
C ASP A 281 1.60 7.81 12.32
N VAL A 282 1.71 8.52 11.19
CA VAL A 282 2.46 9.78 11.10
C VAL A 282 1.87 10.85 12.04
N ALA A 283 0.55 10.96 12.10
CA ALA A 283 -0.15 11.89 12.98
C ALA A 283 0.01 11.53 14.46
N VAL A 284 -0.07 10.25 14.79
CA VAL A 284 0.14 9.76 16.16
C VAL A 284 1.58 10.02 16.63
N ASP A 285 2.58 9.76 15.78
CA ASP A 285 3.99 10.00 16.09
C ASP A 285 4.34 11.48 16.20
N ALA A 286 3.66 12.34 15.42
CA ALA A 286 3.77 13.81 15.53
C ALA A 286 3.01 14.38 16.75
N GLY A 287 2.20 13.58 17.43
CA GLY A 287 1.32 14.05 18.52
C GLY A 287 0.12 14.88 18.05
N ASP A 288 -0.23 14.84 16.77
CA ASP A 288 -1.38 15.54 16.20
C ASP A 288 -2.67 14.70 16.34
N VAL A 289 -3.24 14.76 17.53
CA VAL A 289 -4.46 14.01 17.90
C VAL A 289 -5.68 14.44 17.09
N GLU A 290 -5.77 15.71 16.68
CA GLU A 290 -6.90 16.19 15.87
C GLU A 290 -6.90 15.53 14.50
N THR A 291 -5.75 15.55 13.82
CA THR A 291 -5.61 14.90 12.51
C THR A 291 -5.79 13.38 12.62
N ALA A 292 -5.22 12.75 13.65
CA ALA A 292 -5.42 11.31 13.89
C ALA A 292 -6.91 10.95 14.04
N ARG A 293 -7.67 11.71 14.85
CA ARG A 293 -9.11 11.50 15.02
C ARG A 293 -9.90 11.68 13.74
N GLY A 294 -9.56 12.69 12.93
CA GLY A 294 -10.18 12.90 11.63
C GLY A 294 -9.92 11.74 10.66
N ILE A 295 -8.71 11.19 10.63
CA ILE A 295 -8.39 10.00 9.83
C ILE A 295 -9.21 8.79 10.31
N VAL A 296 -9.27 8.54 11.62
CA VAL A 296 -10.02 7.39 12.15
C VAL A 296 -11.53 7.52 11.89
N ALA A 297 -12.09 8.72 11.97
CA ALA A 297 -13.48 8.98 11.60
C ALA A 297 -13.74 8.61 10.13
N PHE A 298 -12.87 9.03 9.20
CA PHE A 298 -12.98 8.60 7.81
C PHE A 298 -12.90 7.08 7.65
N LEU A 299 -11.91 6.43 8.27
CA LEU A 299 -11.75 4.98 8.19
C LEU A 299 -13.00 4.23 8.69
N ARG A 300 -13.53 4.60 9.86
CA ARG A 300 -14.66 3.91 10.49
C ARG A 300 -16.02 4.26 9.88
N ASP A 301 -16.27 5.54 9.66
CA ASP A 301 -17.61 6.03 9.32
C ASP A 301 -17.87 6.00 7.80
N VAL A 302 -16.80 5.99 6.98
CA VAL A 302 -16.91 6.00 5.51
C VAL A 302 -16.40 4.70 4.90
N LEU A 303 -15.21 4.22 5.28
CA LEU A 303 -14.61 3.05 4.63
C LEU A 303 -14.96 1.71 5.25
N GLN A 304 -15.31 1.63 6.54
CA GLN A 304 -15.61 0.34 7.17
C GLN A 304 -16.92 -0.22 6.63
N GLN A 305 -16.86 -1.40 6.03
CA GLN A 305 -18.00 -2.08 5.45
C GLN A 305 -18.81 -2.81 6.53
N PRO A 306 -20.11 -3.11 6.31
CA PRO A 306 -20.92 -3.87 7.26
C PRO A 306 -20.38 -5.26 7.60
N SER A 307 -19.53 -5.84 6.76
CA SER A 307 -18.83 -7.10 7.02
C SER A 307 -17.62 -6.96 7.96
N GLY A 308 -17.16 -5.72 8.21
CA GLY A 308 -16.08 -5.37 9.13
C GLY A 308 -14.81 -4.87 8.44
N GLY A 309 -14.48 -5.40 7.27
CA GLY A 309 -13.32 -4.96 6.48
C GLY A 309 -13.49 -3.52 5.99
N PHE A 310 -12.37 -2.85 5.70
CA PHE A 310 -12.36 -1.52 5.10
C PHE A 310 -12.34 -1.62 3.56
N GLY A 311 -13.20 -0.83 2.93
CA GLY A 311 -13.19 -0.59 1.49
C GLY A 311 -11.91 0.10 1.04
N ALA A 312 -11.55 -0.11 -0.21
CA ALA A 312 -10.29 0.30 -0.83
C ALA A 312 -10.11 1.82 -0.89
N ALA A 313 -11.17 2.54 -1.26
CA ALA A 313 -11.14 3.99 -1.48
C ALA A 313 -12.55 4.60 -1.54
N GLN A 314 -12.63 5.93 -1.48
CA GLN A 314 -13.82 6.72 -1.82
C GLN A 314 -13.57 7.53 -3.11
N ASP A 315 -14.55 7.51 -4.02
CA ASP A 315 -14.51 8.14 -5.35
C ASP A 315 -14.27 9.65 -5.26
N SER A 316 -13.55 10.20 -6.23
CA SER A 316 -13.34 11.64 -6.37
C SER A 316 -14.56 12.33 -7.01
N GLU A 317 -15.38 11.59 -7.76
CA GLU A 317 -16.57 12.10 -8.43
C GLU A 317 -17.87 11.91 -7.62
N SER A 318 -18.73 12.93 -7.67
CA SER A 318 -20.08 12.94 -7.09
C SER A 318 -21.10 13.45 -8.12
N TRP A 319 -22.39 13.25 -7.87
CA TRP A 319 -23.45 13.85 -8.67
C TRP A 319 -23.87 15.20 -8.08
N ILE A 320 -23.66 16.28 -8.83
CA ILE A 320 -24.05 17.64 -8.44
C ILE A 320 -24.93 18.20 -9.55
N ASP A 321 -26.15 18.62 -9.20
CA ASP A 321 -27.12 19.22 -10.13
C ASP A 321 -27.35 18.38 -11.42
N GLY A 322 -27.31 17.05 -11.29
CA GLY A 322 -27.51 16.12 -12.41
C GLY A 322 -26.28 15.87 -13.30
N ALA A 323 -25.10 16.36 -12.90
CA ALA A 323 -23.83 16.11 -13.61
C ALA A 323 -22.79 15.48 -12.68
N ARG A 324 -21.88 14.65 -13.24
CA ARG A 324 -20.70 14.16 -12.51
C ARG A 324 -19.74 15.33 -12.28
N SER A 325 -19.29 15.50 -11.04
CA SER A 325 -18.35 16.53 -10.62
C SER A 325 -17.25 15.89 -9.76
N GLU A 326 -16.00 15.98 -10.21
CA GLU A 326 -14.84 15.74 -9.34
C GLU A 326 -14.80 16.84 -8.28
N GLY A 327 -14.62 16.49 -7.00
CA GLY A 327 -14.51 17.47 -5.91
C GLY A 327 -15.81 18.18 -5.49
N GLY A 328 -16.90 18.01 -6.25
CA GLY A 328 -18.11 18.82 -6.10
C GLY A 328 -18.82 18.65 -4.76
N TYR A 329 -18.88 17.42 -4.24
CA TYR A 329 -19.33 17.10 -2.88
C TYR A 329 -18.37 17.66 -1.82
N TYR A 330 -17.07 17.43 -2.01
CA TYR A 330 -16.04 17.78 -1.02
C TYR A 330 -15.88 19.30 -0.83
N ALA A 331 -16.16 20.09 -1.86
CA ALA A 331 -16.18 21.55 -1.79
C ALA A 331 -17.35 22.13 -0.96
N ARG A 332 -18.30 21.29 -0.53
CA ARG A 332 -19.45 21.70 0.29
C ARG A 332 -19.15 21.60 1.77
N ASP A 333 -19.77 22.50 2.53
CA ASP A 333 -19.76 22.43 3.99
C ASP A 333 -20.59 21.26 4.53
N ALA A 334 -20.49 21.02 5.83
CA ALA A 334 -21.18 19.91 6.49
C ALA A 334 -22.71 19.94 6.38
N ALA A 335 -23.33 21.11 6.23
CA ALA A 335 -24.78 21.22 6.09
C ALA A 335 -25.22 20.84 4.68
N ALA A 336 -24.52 21.37 3.67
CA ALA A 336 -24.82 21.09 2.27
C ALA A 336 -24.49 19.64 1.88
N ARG A 337 -23.44 19.01 2.45
CA ARG A 337 -23.15 17.59 2.20
C ARG A 337 -24.28 16.65 2.61
N ARG A 338 -25.05 16.99 3.65
CA ARG A 338 -26.22 16.18 4.09
C ARG A 338 -27.38 16.17 3.11
N GLU A 339 -27.40 17.11 2.17
CA GLU A 339 -28.41 17.20 1.11
C GLU A 339 -27.94 16.54 -0.20
N LEU A 340 -26.71 16.02 -0.22
CA LEU A 340 -26.10 15.37 -1.38
C LEU A 340 -25.91 13.88 -1.13
N GLU A 341 -25.92 13.11 -2.22
CA GLU A 341 -25.46 11.73 -2.19
C GLU A 341 -23.93 11.73 -2.01
N PRO A 342 -23.39 11.01 -1.01
CA PRO A 342 -21.95 10.92 -0.84
C PRO A 342 -21.28 10.23 -2.03
N PRO A 343 -20.03 10.58 -2.36
CA PRO A 343 -19.24 9.86 -3.34
C PRO A 343 -19.17 8.37 -2.99
N ALA A 344 -19.24 7.52 -4.02
CA ALA A 344 -19.30 6.08 -3.84
C ALA A 344 -18.01 5.54 -3.20
N VAL A 345 -18.16 4.53 -2.35
CA VAL A 345 -17.03 3.79 -1.79
C VAL A 345 -16.76 2.56 -2.64
N ASP A 346 -15.50 2.34 -3.01
CA ASP A 346 -15.06 1.05 -3.52
C ASP A 346 -14.99 0.07 -2.34
N GLY A 347 -16.04 -0.74 -2.19
CA GLY A 347 -16.19 -1.70 -1.11
C GLY A 347 -15.23 -2.90 -1.17
N LYS A 348 -14.28 -2.95 -2.13
CA LYS A 348 -13.27 -4.00 -2.15
C LYS A 348 -12.43 -3.99 -0.88
N VAL A 349 -12.43 -5.12 -0.17
CA VAL A 349 -11.60 -5.35 1.01
C VAL A 349 -10.27 -5.96 0.55
N VAL A 350 -9.27 -5.11 0.29
CA VAL A 350 -7.92 -5.54 -0.13
C VAL A 350 -7.11 -5.99 1.10
N THR A 351 -6.53 -7.19 1.04
CA THR A 351 -5.90 -7.89 2.16
C THR A 351 -4.75 -7.09 2.79
N GLY A 352 -3.76 -6.67 2.00
CA GLY A 352 -2.63 -5.89 2.52
C GLY A 352 -3.03 -4.52 3.06
N TRP A 353 -3.92 -3.83 2.34
CA TRP A 353 -4.37 -2.47 2.70
C TRP A 353 -5.14 -2.47 4.02
N ASN A 354 -5.97 -3.49 4.23
CA ASN A 354 -6.62 -3.71 5.52
C ASN A 354 -5.58 -4.03 6.60
N GLY A 355 -4.52 -4.78 6.29
CA GLY A 355 -3.37 -4.98 7.18
C GLY A 355 -2.74 -3.68 7.68
N LEU A 356 -2.50 -2.72 6.78
CA LEU A 356 -2.02 -1.38 7.14
C LEU A 356 -3.00 -0.67 8.10
N ALA A 357 -4.29 -0.67 7.77
CA ALA A 357 -5.32 -0.01 8.58
C ALA A 357 -5.48 -0.65 9.97
N ILE A 358 -5.51 -1.99 10.05
CA ILE A 358 -5.55 -2.77 11.29
C ILE A 358 -4.37 -2.40 12.17
N GLY A 359 -3.15 -2.39 11.62
CA GLY A 359 -1.95 -2.05 12.36
C GLY A 359 -1.96 -0.61 12.88
N ALA A 360 -2.35 0.35 12.04
CA ALA A 360 -2.42 1.76 12.40
C ALA A 360 -3.47 2.03 13.48
N LEU A 361 -4.68 1.48 13.35
CA LEU A 361 -5.75 1.59 14.33
C LEU A 361 -5.38 0.94 15.67
N ALA A 362 -4.75 -0.24 15.65
CA ALA A 362 -4.29 -0.92 16.85
C ALA A 362 -3.24 -0.08 17.61
N ARG A 363 -2.22 0.43 16.91
CA ARG A 363 -1.18 1.30 17.51
C ARG A 363 -1.77 2.61 18.03
N ALA A 364 -2.59 3.29 17.22
CA ALA A 364 -3.21 4.56 17.57
C ALA A 364 -4.15 4.39 18.78
N GLY A 365 -4.97 3.34 18.79
CA GLY A 365 -5.88 3.01 19.88
C GLY A 365 -5.15 2.79 21.20
N VAL A 366 -4.03 2.05 21.20
CA VAL A 366 -3.20 1.87 22.40
C VAL A 366 -2.55 3.19 22.83
N ARG A 367 -1.96 3.95 21.89
CA ARG A 367 -1.22 5.19 22.19
C ARG A 367 -2.11 6.28 22.78
N LEU A 368 -3.35 6.37 22.31
CA LEU A 368 -4.31 7.43 22.65
C LEU A 368 -5.40 6.97 23.63
N GLY A 369 -5.43 5.69 24.00
CA GLY A 369 -6.42 5.13 24.94
C GLY A 369 -7.82 4.99 24.35
N GLU A 370 -7.93 4.75 23.04
CA GLU A 370 -9.18 4.71 22.29
C GLU A 370 -9.56 3.25 21.96
N ALA A 371 -10.24 2.58 22.90
CA ALA A 371 -10.58 1.16 22.77
C ALA A 371 -11.44 0.83 21.54
N GLU A 372 -12.32 1.75 21.12
CA GLU A 372 -13.15 1.55 19.92
C GLU A 372 -12.32 1.42 18.63
N TRP A 373 -11.12 2.01 18.59
CA TRP A 373 -10.24 1.92 17.43
C TRP A 373 -9.59 0.54 17.35
N ILE A 374 -9.26 -0.04 18.51
CA ILE A 374 -8.78 -1.42 18.62
C ILE A 374 -9.88 -2.40 18.21
N GLU A 375 -11.13 -2.18 18.64
CA GLU A 375 -12.26 -3.02 18.22
C GLU A 375 -12.55 -2.92 16.72
N ALA A 376 -12.44 -1.72 16.11
CA ALA A 376 -12.57 -1.55 14.67
C ALA A 376 -11.47 -2.32 13.91
N ALA A 377 -10.24 -2.30 14.42
CA ALA A 377 -9.13 -3.10 13.89
C ALA A 377 -9.38 -4.61 14.03
N ARG A 378 -9.87 -5.06 15.19
CA ARG A 378 -10.22 -6.47 15.43
C ARG A 378 -11.28 -6.95 14.46
N TRP A 379 -12.36 -6.19 14.30
CA TRP A 379 -13.45 -6.54 13.39
C TRP A 379 -12.98 -6.65 11.93
N ALA A 380 -12.13 -5.72 11.47
CA ALA A 380 -11.54 -5.79 10.13
C ALA A 380 -10.60 -7.00 9.97
N ALA A 381 -9.79 -7.32 10.98
CA ALA A 381 -8.90 -8.47 10.95
C ALA A 381 -9.69 -9.79 10.83
N ASP A 382 -10.73 -9.95 11.63
CA ASP A 382 -11.59 -11.14 11.60
C ASP A 382 -12.31 -11.29 10.25
N ALA A 383 -12.79 -10.18 9.69
CA ALA A 383 -13.42 -10.16 8.37
C ALA A 383 -12.44 -10.58 7.26
N VAL A 384 -11.22 -10.02 7.25
CA VAL A 384 -10.19 -10.39 6.26
C VAL A 384 -9.78 -11.86 6.41
N LEU A 385 -9.54 -12.32 7.64
CA LEU A 385 -9.11 -13.70 7.90
C LEU A 385 -10.20 -14.74 7.61
N THR A 386 -11.47 -14.33 7.61
CA THR A 386 -12.60 -15.19 7.25
C THR A 386 -12.87 -15.19 5.75
N THR A 387 -12.89 -14.01 5.15
CA THR A 387 -13.42 -13.81 3.79
C THR A 387 -12.34 -13.84 2.72
N ASN A 388 -11.16 -13.27 2.98
CA ASN A 388 -10.08 -13.18 2.00
C ASN A 388 -9.24 -14.46 1.95
N VAL A 389 -9.91 -15.61 1.97
CA VAL A 389 -9.32 -16.93 1.97
C VAL A 389 -9.98 -17.77 0.88
N ALA A 390 -9.17 -18.33 -0.01
CA ALA A 390 -9.62 -19.27 -1.04
C ALA A 390 -10.02 -20.62 -0.42
N PRO A 391 -10.78 -21.49 -1.12
CA PRO A 391 -11.19 -22.79 -0.59
C PRO A 391 -10.04 -23.72 -0.17
N ASP A 392 -8.82 -23.48 -0.69
CA ASP A 392 -7.61 -24.22 -0.34
C ASP A 392 -6.84 -23.61 0.85
N GLY A 393 -7.38 -22.55 1.48
CA GLY A 393 -6.80 -21.89 2.65
C GLY A 393 -5.80 -20.77 2.34
N ARG A 394 -5.47 -20.53 1.07
CA ARG A 394 -4.54 -19.45 0.67
C ARG A 394 -5.24 -18.09 0.72
N LEU A 395 -4.47 -17.04 1.00
CA LEU A 395 -4.98 -15.68 0.90
C LEU A 395 -5.30 -15.30 -0.55
N VAL A 396 -6.42 -14.62 -0.75
CA VAL A 396 -6.71 -13.89 -1.98
C VAL A 396 -6.41 -12.40 -1.78
N ARG A 397 -6.20 -11.67 -2.87
CA ARG A 397 -5.86 -10.25 -2.79
C ARG A 397 -6.99 -9.40 -2.24
N ALA A 398 -8.23 -9.70 -2.63
CA ALA A 398 -9.37 -8.91 -2.23
C ALA A 398 -10.65 -9.74 -2.16
N SER A 399 -11.67 -9.20 -1.49
CA SER A 399 -13.06 -9.62 -1.63
C SER A 399 -13.96 -8.42 -1.87
N LEU A 400 -15.16 -8.66 -2.38
CA LEU A 400 -16.21 -7.66 -2.51
C LEU A 400 -17.53 -8.31 -2.12
N ASP A 401 -18.31 -7.66 -1.26
CA ASP A 401 -19.59 -8.19 -0.75
C ASP A 401 -19.44 -9.62 -0.18
N GLU A 402 -18.36 -9.85 0.57
CA GLU A 402 -18.00 -11.15 1.17
C GLU A 402 -17.68 -12.26 0.15
N ILE A 403 -17.46 -11.90 -1.12
CA ILE A 403 -17.06 -12.84 -2.18
C ILE A 403 -15.57 -12.66 -2.46
N PRO A 404 -14.71 -13.66 -2.16
CA PRO A 404 -13.28 -13.59 -2.49
C PRO A 404 -13.07 -13.50 -4.00
N SER A 405 -12.17 -12.61 -4.41
CA SER A 405 -11.75 -12.50 -5.81
C SER A 405 -10.87 -13.68 -6.21
N ARG A 406 -10.66 -13.85 -7.52
CA ARG A 406 -9.73 -14.86 -8.05
C ARG A 406 -8.28 -14.38 -8.07
N ALA A 407 -8.05 -13.11 -7.73
CA ALA A 407 -6.72 -12.52 -7.74
C ALA A 407 -5.90 -13.09 -6.56
N PRO A 408 -4.71 -13.65 -6.81
CA PRO A 408 -3.85 -14.13 -5.74
C PRO A 408 -3.32 -12.97 -4.90
N ALA A 409 -3.20 -13.18 -3.58
CA ALA A 409 -2.52 -12.22 -2.72
C ALA A 409 -1.02 -12.13 -3.08
N THR A 410 -0.51 -10.91 -3.10
CA THR A 410 0.91 -10.59 -3.34
C THR A 410 1.75 -10.80 -2.09
N ILE A 411 3.08 -10.69 -2.22
CA ILE A 411 4.00 -10.67 -1.08
C ILE A 411 3.68 -9.50 -0.14
N ALA A 412 3.37 -8.32 -0.71
CA ALA A 412 2.98 -7.14 0.07
C ALA A 412 1.71 -7.41 0.89
N ASP A 413 0.70 -8.10 0.32
CA ASP A 413 -0.53 -8.45 1.04
C ASP A 413 -0.24 -9.29 2.29
N HIS A 414 0.66 -10.28 2.17
CA HIS A 414 1.04 -11.14 3.29
C HIS A 414 1.79 -10.36 4.36
N GLY A 415 2.81 -9.57 3.97
CA GLY A 415 3.63 -8.79 4.90
C GLY A 415 2.84 -7.70 5.63
N GLN A 416 2.03 -6.94 4.90
CA GLN A 416 1.23 -5.84 5.47
C GLN A 416 0.15 -6.38 6.42
N LEU A 417 -0.53 -7.48 6.06
CA LEU A 417 -1.47 -8.14 6.96
C LEU A 417 -0.75 -8.72 8.18
N ALA A 418 0.39 -9.38 8.01
CA ALA A 418 1.15 -9.94 9.11
C ALA A 418 1.61 -8.86 10.11
N GLU A 419 2.20 -7.76 9.66
CA GLU A 419 2.62 -6.65 10.55
C GLU A 419 1.41 -6.01 11.27
N GLY A 420 0.27 -5.88 10.57
CA GLY A 420 -0.99 -5.43 11.15
C GLY A 420 -1.51 -6.36 12.26
N LEU A 421 -1.50 -7.67 12.00
CA LEU A 421 -1.93 -8.70 12.96
C LEU A 421 -1.02 -8.78 14.19
N VAL A 422 0.29 -8.58 14.04
CA VAL A 422 1.21 -8.49 15.19
C VAL A 422 0.86 -7.28 16.05
N SER A 423 0.61 -6.13 15.43
CA SER A 423 0.19 -4.91 16.15
C SER A 423 -1.14 -5.12 16.88
N LEU A 424 -2.11 -5.79 16.23
CA LEU A 424 -3.40 -6.13 16.84
C LEU A 424 -3.25 -7.13 17.99
N ALA A 425 -2.37 -8.14 17.86
CA ALA A 425 -2.09 -9.10 18.92
C ALA A 425 -1.61 -8.37 20.19
N VAL A 426 -0.69 -7.42 20.04
CA VAL A 426 -0.19 -6.61 21.17
C VAL A 426 -1.29 -5.75 21.78
N ALA A 427 -2.11 -5.10 20.94
CA ALA A 427 -3.17 -4.21 21.40
C ALA A 427 -4.31 -4.94 22.14
N THR A 428 -4.62 -6.16 21.72
CA THR A 428 -5.73 -6.97 22.26
C THR A 428 -5.29 -7.95 23.35
N GLY A 429 -4.00 -8.26 23.42
CA GLY A 429 -3.47 -9.34 24.24
C GLY A 429 -3.80 -10.74 23.68
N GLU A 430 -4.12 -10.87 22.40
CA GLU A 430 -4.53 -12.13 21.76
C GLU A 430 -3.42 -12.72 20.87
N PRO A 431 -2.71 -13.77 21.33
CA PRO A 431 -1.57 -14.33 20.58
C PRO A 431 -1.95 -15.00 19.25
N ALA A 432 -3.24 -15.37 19.07
CA ALA A 432 -3.71 -16.01 17.85
C ALA A 432 -3.43 -15.17 16.58
N TYR A 433 -3.54 -13.84 16.67
CA TYR A 433 -3.20 -12.96 15.56
C TYR A 433 -1.70 -12.98 15.22
N ALA A 434 -0.83 -13.00 16.23
CA ALA A 434 0.62 -13.11 16.02
C ALA A 434 1.03 -14.48 15.48
N VAL A 435 0.39 -15.57 15.93
CA VAL A 435 0.58 -16.91 15.36
C VAL A 435 0.18 -16.94 13.88
N ARG A 436 -0.96 -16.33 13.54
CA ARG A 436 -1.40 -16.22 12.15
C ARG A 436 -0.42 -15.39 11.32
N ALA A 437 0.08 -14.27 11.85
CA ALA A 437 1.10 -13.46 11.19
C ALA A 437 2.37 -14.25 10.86
N ARG A 438 2.85 -15.08 11.80
CA ARG A 438 4.00 -15.99 11.57
C ARG A 438 3.75 -16.90 10.38
N THR A 439 2.59 -17.58 10.33
CA THR A 439 2.24 -18.47 9.20
C THR A 439 2.20 -17.72 7.86
N LEU A 440 1.76 -16.46 7.85
CA LEU A 440 1.74 -15.65 6.63
C LEU A 440 3.14 -15.27 6.15
N VAL A 441 4.06 -14.93 7.07
CA VAL A 441 5.46 -14.66 6.76
C VAL A 441 6.15 -15.94 6.23
N GLU A 442 6.00 -17.05 6.95
CA GLU A 442 6.59 -18.35 6.57
C GLU A 442 6.12 -18.82 5.19
N ALA A 443 4.85 -18.60 4.84
CA ALA A 443 4.32 -18.99 3.53
C ALA A 443 5.02 -18.27 2.36
N CYS A 444 5.62 -17.10 2.60
CA CYS A 444 6.31 -16.31 1.59
C CYS A 444 7.81 -16.65 1.46
N VAL A 445 8.37 -17.52 2.31
CA VAL A 445 9.80 -17.83 2.31
C VAL A 445 10.04 -19.18 1.63
N ALA A 446 10.77 -19.17 0.51
CA ALA A 446 11.16 -20.37 -0.21
C ALA A 446 12.29 -21.13 0.51
N GLU A 447 12.57 -22.37 0.08
CA GLU A 447 13.63 -23.22 0.68
C GLU A 447 15.03 -22.58 0.60
N ASP A 448 15.30 -21.77 -0.42
CA ASP A 448 16.55 -21.03 -0.58
C ASP A 448 16.58 -19.70 0.20
N GLY A 449 15.51 -19.38 0.92
CA GLY A 449 15.35 -18.16 1.71
C GLY A 449 14.93 -16.93 0.91
N SER A 450 14.70 -17.06 -0.41
CA SER A 450 14.13 -15.99 -1.23
C SER A 450 12.63 -15.79 -0.94
N LEU A 451 12.11 -14.61 -1.28
CA LEU A 451 10.69 -14.34 -1.15
C LEU A 451 9.95 -14.77 -2.41
N GLN A 452 8.85 -15.50 -2.21
CA GLN A 452 7.94 -15.89 -3.27
C GLN A 452 6.49 -15.74 -2.79
N ALA A 453 5.62 -15.18 -3.62
CA ALA A 453 4.19 -15.22 -3.35
C ALA A 453 3.72 -16.70 -3.29
N PRO A 454 2.91 -17.12 -2.31
CA PRO A 454 2.45 -18.51 -2.22
C PRO A 454 1.66 -18.99 -3.45
N ALA A 455 1.05 -18.07 -4.18
CA ALA A 455 0.33 -18.36 -5.41
C ALA A 455 1.23 -18.40 -6.66
N GLY A 456 2.51 -18.05 -6.54
CA GLY A 456 3.42 -17.82 -7.65
C GLY A 456 3.16 -16.48 -8.36
N ILE A 457 3.86 -16.29 -9.49
CA ILE A 457 3.68 -15.13 -10.36
C ILE A 457 2.40 -15.25 -11.19
N ASP A 458 1.88 -14.12 -11.68
CA ASP A 458 0.73 -14.11 -12.60
C ASP A 458 0.98 -15.06 -13.81
N PRO A 459 0.12 -16.07 -14.04
CA PRO A 459 0.36 -17.09 -15.06
C PRO A 459 0.27 -16.55 -16.49
N VAL A 460 -0.46 -15.46 -16.72
CA VAL A 460 -0.59 -14.81 -18.03
C VAL A 460 0.70 -14.07 -18.34
N LEU A 461 1.27 -13.33 -17.38
CA LEU A 461 2.59 -12.71 -17.51
C LEU A 461 3.69 -13.76 -17.74
N ALA A 462 3.68 -14.81 -16.91
CA ALA A 462 4.65 -15.91 -16.98
C ALA A 462 4.68 -16.59 -18.35
N ALA A 463 3.51 -16.91 -18.90
CA ALA A 463 3.38 -17.54 -20.22
C ALA A 463 3.93 -16.69 -21.38
N ARG A 464 4.15 -15.39 -21.15
CA ARG A 464 4.61 -14.42 -22.15
C ARG A 464 6.05 -13.97 -21.93
N GLY A 465 6.69 -14.42 -20.85
CA GLY A 465 7.99 -13.90 -20.43
C GLY A 465 7.94 -12.40 -20.14
N VAL A 466 6.77 -11.84 -19.82
CA VAL A 466 6.65 -10.46 -19.37
C VAL A 466 7.00 -10.45 -17.89
N VAL A 467 8.04 -9.71 -17.57
CA VAL A 467 8.66 -9.74 -16.24
C VAL A 467 8.29 -8.46 -15.49
N ALA A 468 7.62 -8.60 -14.36
CA ALA A 468 7.40 -7.48 -13.45
C ALA A 468 8.73 -7.00 -12.84
N PRO A 469 8.91 -5.69 -12.62
CA PRO A 469 10.06 -5.17 -11.87
C PRO A 469 10.13 -5.81 -10.49
N ASP A 470 11.32 -5.78 -9.89
CA ASP A 470 11.50 -6.24 -8.51
C ASP A 470 10.60 -5.42 -7.58
N ALA A 471 9.82 -6.11 -6.74
CA ALA A 471 8.85 -5.51 -5.82
C ALA A 471 9.52 -5.00 -4.52
N SER A 472 10.74 -4.46 -4.66
CA SER A 472 11.61 -4.02 -3.57
C SER A 472 11.52 -2.52 -3.29
N SER A 473 11.05 -1.71 -4.26
CA SER A 473 10.80 -0.29 -4.06
C SER A 473 9.39 -0.01 -3.54
N ASP A 474 9.27 0.90 -2.60
CA ASP A 474 8.01 1.42 -2.08
C ASP A 474 7.24 2.19 -3.18
N GLY A 475 5.92 2.05 -3.16
CA GLY A 475 5.00 2.85 -3.97
C GLY A 475 4.22 3.82 -3.10
N ASP A 476 2.91 3.85 -3.29
CA ASP A 476 1.92 4.40 -2.34
C ASP A 476 1.85 3.59 -1.03
N GLU A 477 2.42 2.38 -1.02
CA GLU A 477 2.49 1.47 0.13
C GLU A 477 3.89 0.85 0.28
N PRO A 478 4.21 0.28 1.45
CA PRO A 478 5.47 -0.45 1.65
C PRO A 478 5.64 -1.57 0.63
N SER A 479 6.84 -1.71 0.08
CA SER A 479 7.19 -2.77 -0.85
C SER A 479 6.99 -4.17 -0.25
N GLY A 480 6.84 -5.20 -1.08
CA GLY A 480 6.65 -6.57 -0.59
C GLY A 480 7.81 -7.03 0.29
N VAL A 481 9.03 -6.68 -0.09
CA VAL A 481 10.25 -6.96 0.70
C VAL A 481 10.21 -6.22 2.04
N ALA A 482 9.91 -4.92 2.03
CA ALA A 482 9.85 -4.12 3.24
C ALA A 482 8.74 -4.60 4.20
N ALA A 483 7.58 -5.00 3.66
CA ALA A 483 6.44 -5.49 4.42
C ALA A 483 6.75 -6.82 5.13
N ILE A 484 7.38 -7.79 4.44
CA ILE A 484 7.80 -9.05 5.07
C ILE A 484 8.92 -8.82 6.09
N ALA A 485 9.91 -7.98 5.77
CA ALA A 485 10.98 -7.63 6.71
C ALA A 485 10.43 -6.95 7.97
N GLY A 486 9.44 -6.06 7.81
CA GLY A 486 8.74 -5.40 8.91
C GLY A 486 7.94 -6.37 9.78
N ALA A 487 7.17 -7.28 9.16
CA ALA A 487 6.43 -8.31 9.87
C ALA A 487 7.34 -9.27 10.64
N ALA A 488 8.43 -9.74 10.02
CA ALA A 488 9.43 -10.59 10.66
C ALA A 488 10.11 -9.87 11.84
N ALA A 489 10.52 -8.61 11.66
CA ALA A 489 11.06 -7.82 12.76
C ALA A 489 10.05 -7.62 13.89
N ALA A 490 8.76 -7.41 13.59
CA ALA A 490 7.70 -7.29 14.59
C ALA A 490 7.48 -8.60 15.37
N LEU A 491 7.51 -9.77 14.70
CA LEU A 491 7.46 -11.08 15.36
C LEU A 491 8.69 -11.32 16.26
N TRP A 492 9.88 -10.96 15.78
CA TRP A 492 11.11 -11.01 16.57
C TRP A 492 10.98 -10.17 17.83
N LEU A 493 10.46 -8.94 17.75
CA LEU A 493 10.28 -8.08 18.92
C LEU A 493 9.37 -8.69 20.00
N LEU A 494 8.43 -9.58 19.64
CA LEU A 494 7.61 -10.35 20.59
C LEU A 494 8.34 -11.59 21.15
N GLY A 495 9.60 -11.81 20.80
CA GLY A 495 10.37 -12.99 21.17
C GLY A 495 10.04 -14.19 20.30
N GLY A 496 9.72 -13.96 19.03
CA GLY A 496 9.39 -15.01 18.07
C GLY A 496 10.55 -15.94 17.68
N GLY A 497 11.79 -15.53 17.96
CA GLY A 497 13.01 -16.32 17.70
C GLY A 497 14.02 -15.58 16.81
N GLU A 498 15.24 -16.10 16.72
CA GLU A 498 16.30 -15.50 15.90
C GLU A 498 16.10 -15.73 14.40
N ASP A 499 15.29 -16.71 13.99
CA ASP A 499 14.97 -16.94 12.59
C ASP A 499 14.18 -15.76 11.99
N ASP A 500 13.28 -15.16 12.76
CA ASP A 500 12.52 -13.96 12.39
C ASP A 500 13.47 -12.76 12.18
N ARG A 501 14.42 -12.56 13.11
CA ARG A 501 15.45 -11.51 12.99
C ARG A 501 16.34 -11.74 11.78
N ALA A 502 16.84 -12.97 11.61
CA ALA A 502 17.73 -13.32 10.52
C ALA A 502 17.03 -13.15 9.16
N LEU A 503 15.73 -13.43 9.05
CA LEU A 503 14.95 -13.14 7.85
C LEU A 503 14.93 -11.63 7.56
N ALA A 504 14.57 -10.80 8.55
CA ALA A 504 14.55 -9.35 8.37
C ALA A 504 15.93 -8.79 7.98
N GLU A 505 17.00 -9.23 8.65
CA GLU A 505 18.39 -8.83 8.34
C GLU A 505 18.79 -9.22 6.91
N ARG A 506 18.50 -10.45 6.47
CA ARG A 506 18.81 -10.89 5.10
C ARG A 506 18.09 -10.04 4.05
N LEU A 507 16.81 -9.75 4.25
CA LEU A 507 16.02 -8.95 3.31
C LEU A 507 16.51 -7.51 3.22
N VAL A 508 16.85 -6.90 4.37
CA VAL A 508 17.45 -5.56 4.43
C VAL A 508 18.82 -5.55 3.74
N ALA A 509 19.67 -6.53 4.04
CA ALA A 509 21.02 -6.63 3.49
C ALA A 509 21.02 -6.78 1.97
N ALA A 510 20.15 -7.64 1.44
CA ALA A 510 19.99 -7.89 0.01
C ALA A 510 19.72 -6.62 -0.81
N HIS A 511 19.09 -5.60 -0.21
CA HIS A 511 18.68 -4.37 -0.89
C HIS A 511 19.36 -3.12 -0.31
N ALA A 512 20.34 -3.27 0.59
CA ALA A 512 20.98 -2.15 1.29
C ALA A 512 21.58 -1.11 0.35
N GLY A 513 22.26 -1.55 -0.72
CA GLY A 513 22.86 -0.66 -1.71
C GLY A 513 21.83 0.21 -2.44
N ALA A 514 20.73 -0.40 -2.89
CA ALA A 514 19.64 0.32 -3.55
C ALA A 514 18.93 1.28 -2.58
N ALA A 515 18.67 0.81 -1.35
CA ALA A 515 17.99 1.59 -0.33
C ALA A 515 18.77 2.85 0.09
N LEU A 516 20.09 2.72 0.28
CA LEU A 516 20.96 3.86 0.60
C LEU A 516 21.11 4.84 -0.58
N ALA A 517 21.14 4.33 -1.81
CA ALA A 517 21.25 5.16 -3.02
C ALA A 517 19.95 5.90 -3.34
N GLN A 518 18.79 5.30 -3.04
CA GLN A 518 17.46 5.85 -3.32
C GLN A 518 16.55 5.79 -2.08
N PRO A 519 16.82 6.58 -1.02
CA PRO A 519 16.09 6.48 0.25
C PRO A 519 14.58 6.72 0.13
N LEU A 520 14.16 7.65 -0.75
CA LEU A 520 12.74 7.95 -0.97
C LEU A 520 11.96 6.73 -1.48
N ALA A 521 12.60 5.87 -2.30
CA ALA A 521 11.97 4.69 -2.89
C ALA A 521 12.09 3.43 -2.00
N HIS A 522 12.77 3.50 -0.86
CA HIS A 522 13.01 2.35 0.04
C HIS A 522 12.89 2.75 1.52
N SER A 523 12.08 3.75 1.81
CA SER A 523 11.94 4.32 3.15
C SER A 523 11.39 3.30 4.14
N SER A 524 10.44 2.45 3.74
CA SER A 524 9.91 1.39 4.60
C SER A 524 10.98 0.35 4.95
N LEU A 525 11.86 -0.01 4.01
CA LEU A 525 12.96 -0.94 4.29
C LEU A 525 14.03 -0.30 5.17
N LEU A 526 14.37 0.98 4.94
CA LEU A 526 15.31 1.73 5.79
C LEU A 526 14.79 1.91 7.22
N ARG A 527 13.47 2.01 7.42
CA ARG A 527 12.84 1.99 8.75
C ARG A 527 13.11 0.67 9.47
N VAL A 528 12.98 -0.46 8.78
CA VAL A 528 13.30 -1.79 9.35
C VAL A 528 14.81 -1.88 9.64
N ALA A 529 15.66 -1.38 8.75
CA ALA A 529 17.10 -1.35 8.96
C ALA A 529 17.47 -0.54 10.22
N GLY A 530 16.84 0.62 10.42
CA GLY A 530 17.04 1.45 11.61
C GLY A 530 16.63 0.75 12.92
N LEU A 531 15.55 -0.03 12.88
CA LEU A 531 15.14 -0.87 14.01
C LEU A 531 16.20 -1.93 14.33
N LEU A 532 16.64 -2.70 13.33
CA LEU A 532 17.64 -3.77 13.50
C LEU A 532 19.03 -3.25 13.91
N ALA A 533 19.36 -2.01 13.53
CA ALA A 533 20.65 -1.38 13.85
C ALA A 533 20.77 -0.90 15.30
N THR A 534 19.72 -1.04 16.13
CA THR A 534 19.74 -0.63 17.54
C THR A 534 19.19 -1.73 18.46
N PRO A 535 19.69 -1.84 19.70
CA PRO A 535 19.08 -2.73 20.68
C PRO A 535 17.61 -2.36 20.90
N PRO A 536 16.66 -3.29 20.72
CA PRO A 536 15.26 -3.00 20.86
C PRO A 536 14.94 -2.72 22.32
N ARG A 537 13.96 -1.84 22.54
CA ARG A 537 13.36 -1.60 23.84
C ARG A 537 11.95 -2.17 23.85
N GLN A 538 11.68 -3.12 24.73
CA GLN A 538 10.38 -3.76 24.86
C GLN A 538 9.87 -3.59 26.30
N VAL A 539 8.64 -3.13 26.46
CA VAL A 539 8.01 -2.93 27.76
C VAL A 539 6.78 -3.83 27.85
N VAL A 540 6.76 -4.74 28.83
CA VAL A 540 5.59 -5.57 29.13
C VAL A 540 5.02 -5.18 30.48
N VAL A 541 3.76 -4.77 30.51
CA VAL A 541 3.01 -4.54 31.76
C VAL A 541 2.04 -5.70 31.96
N VAL A 542 2.21 -6.43 33.05
CA VAL A 542 1.27 -7.47 33.46
C VAL A 542 0.28 -6.87 34.45
N GLY A 543 -0.94 -6.62 33.99
CA GLY A 543 -1.99 -5.91 34.74
C GLY A 543 -3.19 -5.55 33.87
N GLU A 544 -4.08 -4.72 34.41
CA GLU A 544 -5.24 -4.22 33.68
C GLU A 544 -4.88 -2.97 32.88
N PRO A 545 -5.46 -2.74 31.67
CA PRO A 545 -5.23 -1.54 30.87
C PRO A 545 -5.53 -0.21 31.56
N SER A 546 -6.46 -0.22 32.53
CA SER A 546 -6.82 0.96 33.32
C SER A 546 -5.87 1.26 34.47
N ASP A 547 -4.83 0.45 34.69
CA ASP A 547 -3.86 0.67 35.76
C ASP A 547 -2.95 1.88 35.42
N PRO A 548 -2.66 2.78 36.38
CA PRO A 548 -1.76 3.91 36.14
C PRO A 548 -0.38 3.53 35.58
N LEU A 549 0.13 2.34 35.91
CA LEU A 549 1.39 1.84 35.39
C LEU A 549 1.29 1.51 33.90
N ALA A 550 0.17 0.92 33.47
CA ALA A 550 -0.11 0.65 32.07
C ALA A 550 -0.22 1.96 31.27
N GLU A 551 -0.99 2.93 31.77
CA GLU A 551 -1.12 4.23 31.11
C GLU A 551 0.22 4.97 30.97
N ALA A 552 1.08 4.89 31.99
CA ALA A 552 2.42 5.47 31.95
C ALA A 552 3.32 4.72 30.95
N ALA A 553 3.26 3.39 30.91
CA ALA A 553 4.04 2.58 29.97
C ALA A 553 3.67 2.85 28.50
N CYS A 554 2.38 3.02 28.18
CA CYS A 554 1.90 3.38 26.83
C CYS A 554 2.44 4.74 26.35
N ARG A 555 3.04 5.55 27.23
CA ARG A 555 3.68 6.83 26.92
C ARG A 555 5.17 6.77 26.61
N LEU A 556 5.80 5.62 26.82
CA LEU A 556 7.24 5.42 26.61
C LEU A 556 7.60 5.34 25.12
N ASP A 557 8.80 5.85 24.78
CA ASP A 557 9.44 5.58 23.48
C ASP A 557 10.10 4.20 23.54
N ALA A 558 9.37 3.20 23.05
CA ALA A 558 9.77 1.80 22.98
C ALA A 558 9.30 1.18 21.66
N ASP A 559 10.01 0.14 21.21
CA ASP A 559 9.68 -0.57 19.98
C ASP A 559 8.42 -1.43 20.15
N VAL A 560 8.19 -1.93 21.36
CA VAL A 560 6.95 -2.61 21.78
C VAL A 560 6.56 -2.15 23.18
N VAL A 561 5.29 -1.80 23.36
CA VAL A 561 4.65 -1.70 24.68
C VAL A 561 3.43 -2.62 24.67
N ALA A 562 3.45 -3.66 25.50
CA ALA A 562 2.35 -4.61 25.63
C ALA A 562 1.76 -4.54 27.04
N VAL A 563 0.45 -4.30 27.13
CA VAL A 563 -0.29 -4.37 28.39
C VAL A 563 -1.18 -5.62 28.34
N VAL A 564 -0.90 -6.57 29.22
CA VAL A 564 -1.53 -7.89 29.19
C VAL A 564 -1.95 -8.33 30.58
N THR A 565 -3.05 -9.06 30.68
CA THR A 565 -3.41 -9.79 31.90
C THR A 565 -2.42 -10.94 32.14
N PRO A 566 -2.35 -11.50 33.37
CA PRO A 566 -1.53 -12.69 33.64
C PRO A 566 -1.85 -13.87 32.72
N ALA A 567 -3.13 -14.07 32.37
CA ALA A 567 -3.56 -15.13 31.47
C ALA A 567 -3.10 -14.89 30.03
N GLN A 568 -3.16 -13.65 29.54
CA GLN A 568 -2.68 -13.29 28.21
C GLN A 568 -1.15 -13.40 28.12
N ALA A 569 -0.41 -12.97 29.13
CA ALA A 569 1.05 -13.14 29.18
C ALA A 569 1.45 -14.62 29.07
N ALA A 570 0.76 -15.50 29.82
CA ALA A 570 0.95 -16.95 29.73
C ALA A 570 0.59 -17.48 28.33
N ALA A 571 -0.53 -17.04 27.75
CA ALA A 571 -0.95 -17.46 26.42
C ALA A 571 0.05 -17.07 25.31
N PHE A 572 0.66 -15.88 25.39
CA PHE A 572 1.74 -15.50 24.47
C PHE A 572 2.98 -16.39 24.63
N ALA A 573 3.40 -16.64 25.86
CA ALA A 573 4.54 -17.51 26.13
C ALA A 573 4.30 -18.94 25.61
N ASP A 574 3.11 -19.50 25.86
CA ASP A 574 2.69 -20.81 25.36
C ASP A 574 2.62 -20.87 23.83
N ALA A 575 2.30 -19.75 23.18
CA ALA A 575 2.30 -19.60 21.72
C ALA A 575 3.70 -19.39 21.11
N GLY A 576 4.76 -19.40 21.93
CA GLY A 576 6.14 -19.30 21.48
C GLY A 576 6.69 -17.86 21.39
N PHE A 577 6.05 -16.89 22.03
CA PHE A 577 6.52 -15.50 22.08
C PHE A 577 7.27 -15.23 23.38
N GLY A 578 8.59 -15.43 23.33
CA GLY A 578 9.47 -15.44 24.50
C GLY A 578 9.56 -14.13 25.30
N LEU A 579 9.14 -12.99 24.73
CA LEU A 579 9.11 -11.71 25.45
C LEU A 579 8.25 -11.79 26.72
N PHE A 580 7.16 -12.58 26.65
CA PHE A 580 6.16 -12.71 27.71
C PHE A 580 6.48 -13.83 28.72
N ALA A 581 7.52 -14.64 28.46
CA ALA A 581 7.93 -15.72 29.34
C ALA A 581 8.33 -15.20 30.73
N ASP A 582 7.83 -15.86 31.78
CA ASP A 582 8.05 -15.53 33.20
C ASP A 582 7.65 -14.11 33.62
N LYS A 583 6.83 -13.41 32.82
CA LYS A 583 6.29 -12.09 33.15
C LYS A 583 5.00 -12.28 33.95
N THR A 584 5.07 -12.01 35.24
CA THR A 584 3.92 -12.12 36.16
C THR A 584 3.73 -10.85 36.97
N GLN A 585 2.58 -10.70 37.60
CA GLN A 585 2.42 -9.70 38.67
C GLN A 585 3.34 -10.00 39.85
N ARG A 586 3.78 -8.96 40.55
CA ARG A 586 4.55 -9.02 41.80
C ARG A 586 3.66 -8.56 42.93
N ASP A 587 3.55 -9.39 43.97
CA ASP A 587 2.72 -9.12 45.16
C ASP A 587 1.26 -8.75 44.84
N GLY A 588 0.73 -9.27 43.72
CA GLY A 588 -0.63 -9.00 43.24
C GLY A 588 -0.83 -7.61 42.61
N LEU A 589 0.24 -6.85 42.36
CA LEU A 589 0.20 -5.52 41.75
C LEU A 589 0.52 -5.59 40.25
N ALA A 590 -0.02 -4.63 39.48
CA ALA A 590 0.43 -4.42 38.11
C ALA A 590 1.96 -4.24 38.08
N THR A 591 2.62 -4.91 37.14
CA THR A 591 4.08 -5.01 37.13
C THR A 591 4.61 -4.77 35.73
N ALA A 592 5.52 -3.81 35.59
CA ALA A 592 6.18 -3.48 34.33
C ALA A 592 7.58 -4.09 34.26
N TYR A 593 7.90 -4.63 33.10
CA TYR A 593 9.18 -5.21 32.73
C TYR A 593 9.74 -4.40 31.55
N ASP A 594 10.70 -3.51 31.82
CA ASP A 594 11.42 -2.73 30.80
C ASP A 594 12.68 -3.48 30.37
N CYS A 595 12.63 -4.02 29.16
CA CYS A 595 13.64 -4.89 28.57
C CYS A 595 14.39 -4.17 27.45
N ARG A 596 15.71 -4.40 27.41
CA ARG A 596 16.58 -3.96 26.33
C ARG A 596 17.29 -5.18 25.79
N ASP A 597 17.12 -5.44 24.50
CA ASP A 597 17.70 -6.63 23.85
C ASP A 597 17.34 -7.92 24.61
N PHE A 598 16.03 -8.08 24.91
CA PHE A 598 15.47 -9.21 25.68
C PHE A 598 15.99 -9.39 27.13
N ALA A 599 16.83 -8.47 27.62
CA ALA A 599 17.26 -8.43 29.01
C ALA A 599 16.49 -7.35 29.79
N CYS A 600 15.69 -7.78 30.78
CA CYS A 600 14.86 -6.87 31.57
C CYS A 600 15.59 -6.32 32.80
N ARG A 601 15.31 -5.06 33.13
CA ARG A 601 15.64 -4.50 34.44
C ARG A 601 14.82 -5.18 35.54
N LEU A 602 15.13 -4.87 36.80
CA LEU A 602 14.26 -5.27 37.90
C LEU A 602 12.83 -4.73 37.64
N PRO A 603 11.80 -5.58 37.74
CA PRO A 603 10.43 -5.16 37.47
C PRO A 603 9.98 -4.11 38.47
N VAL A 604 9.12 -3.19 38.01
CA VAL A 604 8.61 -2.08 38.81
C VAL A 604 7.10 -2.16 38.92
N THR A 605 6.55 -1.65 40.03
CA THR A 605 5.10 -1.58 40.28
C THR A 605 4.61 -0.14 40.45
N ASP A 606 5.52 0.83 40.59
CA ASP A 606 5.20 2.26 40.67
C ASP A 606 5.46 2.92 39.29
N PRO A 607 4.48 3.64 38.72
CA PRO A 607 4.67 4.40 37.48
C PRO A 607 5.87 5.35 37.50
N ALA A 608 6.23 5.90 38.66
CA ALA A 608 7.36 6.82 38.80
C ALA A 608 8.73 6.16 38.59
N ASP A 609 8.80 4.82 38.68
CA ASP A 609 10.03 4.05 38.49
C ASP A 609 10.24 3.62 37.02
N LEU A 610 9.27 3.89 36.13
CA LEU A 610 9.45 3.72 34.70
C LEU A 610 10.45 4.75 34.17
N VAL A 611 11.44 4.27 33.42
CA VAL A 611 12.40 5.16 32.76
C VAL A 611 11.77 5.72 31.51
N PRO A 612 11.81 7.04 31.25
CA PRO A 612 11.34 7.62 29.98
C PRO A 612 12.07 7.05 28.77
#